data_AF-A0A1H3L376-F1
#
_entry.id   AF-A0A1H3L376-F1
#
_cell.length_a   1.000
_cell.length_b   1.000
_cell.length_c   1.000
_cell.angle_alpha   90.00
_cell.angle_beta   90.00
_cell.angle_gamma   90.00
#
_symmetry.space_group_name_H-M   'P 1'
#
loop_
_entity.id
_entity.type
_entity.pdbx_description
1 polymer ?
#
loop_
_entity_poly.entity_id
_entity_poly.type
_entity_poly.pdbx_seq_one_letter_code
_entity_poly.pdbx_strand_id
1 'polypeptide(L)'
;MTYDELLKIFEKGDDCDETVFYFKTDPKQKEHYLGFIPKYDKPYWIGYCDIEDGCEFTTAKEMFEAKVFDGKSIKSRWDEVVLCSINGRNVEDFF
;
A
#
# COMPACT_ATOMS: atom_id res chain seq x y z
N MET A 1 0.04 13.90 1.43
CA MET A 1 0.67 12.94 0.50
C MET A 1 -0.25 12.68 -0.67
N THR A 2 0.28 12.76 -1.89
CA THR A 2 -0.39 12.41 -3.15
C THR A 2 -0.08 10.97 -3.56
N TYR A 3 -0.85 10.43 -4.50
CA TYR A 3 -0.63 9.10 -5.07
C TYR A 3 0.78 8.98 -5.66
N ASP A 4 1.20 9.99 -6.44
CA ASP A 4 2.50 9.98 -7.13
C ASP A 4 3.66 10.09 -6.14
N GLU A 5 3.49 10.80 -5.01
CA GLU A 5 4.50 10.85 -3.95
C GLU A 5 4.69 9.49 -3.29
N LEU A 6 3.59 8.82 -2.92
CA LEU A 6 3.67 7.50 -2.30
C LEU A 6 4.24 6.47 -3.28
N LEU A 7 3.78 6.48 -4.54
CA LEU A 7 4.32 5.59 -5.57
C LEU A 7 5.84 5.77 -5.73
N LYS A 8 6.33 7.02 -5.74
CA LYS A 8 7.77 7.30 -5.81
C LYS A 8 8.55 6.79 -4.60
N ILE A 9 7.97 6.81 -3.40
CA ILE A 9 8.59 6.20 -2.20
C ILE A 9 8.78 4.69 -2.44
N PHE A 10 7.73 4.00 -2.91
CA PHE A 10 7.79 2.57 -3.22
C PHE A 10 8.70 2.23 -4.41
N GLU A 11 8.76 3.08 -5.43
CA GLU A 11 9.66 2.89 -6.58
C GLU A 11 11.14 3.06 -6.20
N LYS A 12 11.44 3.90 -5.21
CA LYS A 12 12.80 4.00 -4.65
C LYS A 12 13.16 2.78 -3.80
N GLY A 13 12.16 2.15 -3.18
CA GLY A 13 12.36 1.02 -2.27
C GLY A 13 12.96 1.43 -0.92
N ASP A 14 12.87 2.71 -0.55
CA ASP A 14 13.40 3.24 0.70
C ASP A 14 12.30 3.22 1.79
N ASP A 15 12.59 2.61 2.95
CA ASP A 15 11.75 2.64 4.16
C ASP A 15 10.24 2.41 3.93
N CYS A 16 9.90 1.40 3.14
CA CYS A 16 8.50 1.03 2.86
C CYS A 16 8.20 -0.44 3.17
N ASP A 17 8.94 -1.02 4.11
CA ASP A 17 8.79 -2.41 4.56
C ASP A 17 7.35 -2.74 4.97
N GLU A 18 6.66 -1.79 5.61
CA GLU A 18 5.25 -1.87 5.99
C GLU A 18 4.60 -0.49 5.90
N THR A 19 3.45 -0.40 5.25
CA THR A 19 2.61 0.80 5.13
C THR A 19 1.19 0.41 5.46
N VAL A 20 0.56 1.18 6.35
CA VAL A 20 -0.79 0.93 6.85
C VAL A 20 -1.74 2.01 6.34
N PHE A 21 -2.89 1.59 5.84
CA PHE A 21 -3.92 2.52 5.36
C PHE A 21 -5.32 1.90 5.50
N TYR A 22 -6.37 2.71 5.34
CA TYR A 22 -7.73 2.21 5.19
C TYR A 22 -8.48 3.02 4.13
N PHE A 23 -9.60 2.50 3.65
CA PHE A 23 -10.53 3.27 2.82
C PHE A 23 -11.61 3.93 3.69
N LYS A 24 -11.71 5.26 3.68
CA LYS A 24 -12.66 6.03 4.51
C LYS A 24 -14.13 5.75 4.19
N THR A 25 -14.40 5.22 3.00
CA THR A 25 -15.72 4.83 2.51
C THR A 25 -16.12 3.42 2.91
N ASP A 26 -15.17 2.59 3.38
CA ASP A 26 -15.47 1.22 3.80
C ASP A 26 -16.18 1.24 5.17
N PRO A 27 -17.28 0.48 5.35
CA PRO A 27 -18.09 0.54 6.57
C PRO A 27 -17.33 0.24 7.87
N LYS A 28 -16.26 -0.56 7.78
CA LYS A 28 -15.43 -0.95 8.92
C LYS A 28 -14.08 -0.22 8.97
N GLN A 29 -13.77 0.58 7.94
CA GLN A 29 -12.47 1.25 7.79
C GLN A 29 -11.32 0.32 8.14
N LYS A 30 -11.37 -0.90 7.59
CA LYS A 30 -10.41 -1.95 7.94
C LYS A 30 -9.02 -1.50 7.48
N GLU A 31 -8.04 -1.66 8.35
CA GLU A 31 -6.64 -1.43 7.98
C GLU A 31 -6.19 -2.48 6.97
N HIS A 32 -5.38 -2.01 6.04
CA HIS A 32 -4.73 -2.75 4.99
C HIS A 32 -3.23 -2.52 5.08
N TYR A 33 -2.47 -3.57 4.79
CA TYR A 33 -1.02 -3.56 4.87
C TYR A 33 -0.44 -3.84 3.50
N LEU A 34 0.54 -3.03 3.12
CA LEU A 34 1.36 -3.25 1.94
C LEU A 34 2.80 -2.87 2.25
N GLY A 35 3.74 -3.37 1.45
CA GLY A 35 5.14 -3.07 1.70
C GLY A 35 6.07 -3.50 0.58
N PHE A 36 7.36 -3.30 0.84
CA PHE A 36 8.46 -3.65 -0.05
C PHE A 36 9.57 -4.33 0.75
N ILE A 37 9.99 -5.52 0.33
CA ILE A 37 11.08 -6.27 0.95
C ILE A 37 12.00 -6.80 -0.15
N PRO A 38 13.19 -6.19 -0.37
CA PRO A 38 14.01 -6.42 -1.57
C PRO A 38 14.63 -7.82 -1.69
N LYS A 39 14.55 -8.65 -0.64
CA LYS A 39 15.16 -9.98 -0.61
C LYS A 39 14.36 -11.07 -1.33
N TYR A 40 13.17 -10.74 -1.85
CA TYR A 40 12.27 -11.68 -2.53
C TYR A 40 12.18 -11.39 -4.03
N ASP A 41 11.89 -12.42 -4.83
CA ASP A 41 11.71 -12.31 -6.29
C ASP A 41 10.57 -11.35 -6.66
N LYS A 42 9.54 -11.30 -5.81
CA LYS A 42 8.43 -10.35 -5.87
C LYS A 42 8.47 -9.51 -4.60
N PRO A 43 9.22 -8.39 -4.61
CA PRO A 43 9.53 -7.69 -3.37
C PRO A 43 8.36 -6.84 -2.86
N TYR A 44 7.38 -6.53 -3.71
CA TYR A 44 6.21 -5.74 -3.33
C TYR A 44 5.07 -6.64 -2.89
N TRP A 45 4.38 -6.29 -1.81
CA TRP A 45 3.35 -7.14 -1.24
C TRP A 45 2.15 -6.36 -0.72
N ILE A 46 0.97 -6.99 -0.72
CA ILE A 46 -0.24 -6.57 -0.01
C ILE A 46 -0.71 -7.78 0.79
N GLY A 47 -0.93 -7.65 2.11
CA GLY A 47 -1.19 -8.84 2.93
C GLY A 47 -1.43 -8.61 4.42
N TYR A 48 -1.10 -9.62 5.22
CA TYR A 48 -1.23 -9.73 6.69
C TYR A 48 -2.60 -10.14 7.27
N CYS A 49 -3.73 -9.46 7.01
CA CYS A 49 -4.98 -9.72 7.75
C CYS A 49 -6.29 -9.74 6.93
N ASP A 50 -6.26 -9.37 5.64
CA ASP A 50 -7.50 -9.10 4.87
C ASP A 50 -7.58 -9.79 3.51
N ILE A 51 -6.45 -10.25 3.00
CA ILE A 51 -6.34 -10.94 1.72
C ILE A 51 -5.87 -12.36 2.02
N GLU A 52 -6.74 -13.33 1.80
CA GLU A 52 -6.41 -14.75 1.86
C GLU A 52 -5.24 -15.01 0.88
N ASP A 53 -4.16 -15.62 1.36
CA ASP A 53 -2.87 -15.83 0.68
C ASP A 53 -2.02 -14.59 0.35
N GLY A 54 -2.52 -13.38 0.61
CA GLY A 54 -1.82 -12.15 0.24
C GLY A 54 -1.61 -12.01 -1.27
N CYS A 55 -0.92 -10.95 -1.69
CA CYS A 55 -0.54 -10.72 -3.08
C CYS A 55 0.89 -10.20 -3.15
N GLU A 56 1.65 -10.70 -4.12
CA GLU A 56 3.05 -10.30 -4.35
C GLU A 56 3.25 -9.82 -5.79
N PHE A 57 4.07 -8.79 -5.98
CA PHE A 57 4.27 -8.09 -7.24
C PHE A 57 5.76 -7.81 -7.50
N THR A 58 6.11 -7.67 -8.78
CA THR A 58 7.48 -7.36 -9.19
C THR A 58 7.76 -5.87 -9.17
N THR A 59 6.74 -5.03 -9.40
CA THR A 59 6.87 -3.57 -9.40
C THR A 59 5.87 -2.88 -8.46
N ALA A 60 6.24 -1.71 -7.95
CA ALA A 60 5.34 -0.85 -7.18
C ALA A 60 4.07 -0.53 -7.98
N LYS A 61 4.22 -0.17 -9.26
CA LYS A 61 3.08 0.17 -10.11
C LYS A 61 2.07 -0.98 -10.22
N GLU A 62 2.53 -2.21 -10.43
CA GLU A 62 1.65 -3.39 -10.49
C GLU A 62 0.85 -3.54 -9.19
N MET A 63 1.51 -3.40 -8.03
CA MET A 63 0.86 -3.46 -6.73
C MET A 63 -0.22 -2.39 -6.57
N PHE A 64 0.09 -1.13 -6.90
CA PHE A 64 -0.85 0.00 -6.76
C PHE A 64 -2.03 -0.06 -7.75
N GLU A 65 -1.85 -0.72 -8.90
CA GLU A 65 -2.88 -0.91 -9.93
C GLU A 65 -3.62 -2.25 -9.80
N ALA A 66 -3.19 -3.14 -8.91
CA ALA A 66 -3.81 -4.45 -8.68
C ALA A 66 -5.23 -4.34 -8.11
N LYS A 67 -6.15 -5.10 -8.69
CA LYS A 67 -7.59 -5.07 -8.35
C LYS A 67 -7.95 -5.99 -7.20
N VAL A 68 -7.23 -5.88 -6.09
CA VAL A 68 -7.33 -6.81 -4.95
C VAL A 68 -8.38 -6.41 -3.91
N PHE A 69 -8.93 -5.20 -4.00
CA PHE A 69 -9.94 -4.68 -3.06
C PHE A 69 -11.32 -4.65 -3.75
N ASP A 70 -12.08 -5.75 -3.67
CA ASP A 70 -13.39 -5.90 -4.32
C ASP A 70 -13.40 -5.53 -5.82
N GLY A 71 -12.35 -5.97 -6.54
CA GLY A 71 -12.17 -5.67 -7.97
C GLY A 71 -11.66 -4.27 -8.28
N LYS A 72 -11.32 -3.48 -7.26
CA LYS A 72 -10.72 -2.14 -7.37
C LYS A 72 -9.28 -2.13 -6.86
N SER A 73 -8.51 -1.14 -7.32
CA SER A 73 -7.13 -0.91 -6.92
C SER A 73 -6.96 0.31 -6.04
N ILE A 74 -5.82 0.41 -5.36
CA ILE A 74 -5.42 1.60 -4.57
C ILE A 74 -5.49 2.84 -5.45
N LYS A 75 -4.94 2.77 -6.68
CA LYS A 75 -4.99 3.87 -7.64
C LYS A 75 -6.42 4.31 -7.97
N SER A 76 -7.32 3.37 -8.21
CA SER A 76 -8.72 3.69 -8.57
C SER A 76 -9.53 4.25 -7.41
N ARG A 77 -9.10 3.99 -6.16
CA ARG A 77 -9.75 4.41 -4.93
C ARG A 77 -8.92 5.45 -4.17
N TRP A 78 -7.95 6.11 -4.80
CA TRP A 78 -6.99 6.94 -4.09
C TRP A 78 -7.64 8.03 -3.26
N ASP A 79 -8.71 8.65 -3.77
CA ASP A 79 -9.46 9.68 -3.04
C ASP A 79 -10.12 9.17 -1.75
N GLU A 80 -10.24 7.86 -1.59
CA GLU A 80 -10.79 7.17 -0.43
C GLU A 80 -9.70 6.72 0.56
N VAL A 81 -8.42 6.71 0.16
CA VAL A 81 -7.30 6.24 0.97
C VAL A 81 -6.99 7.21 2.09
N VAL A 82 -6.87 6.68 3.30
CA VAL A 82 -6.29 7.37 4.46
C VAL A 82 -5.07 6.58 4.90
N LEU A 83 -3.89 7.18 4.75
CA LEU A 83 -2.63 6.58 5.20
C LEU A 83 -2.49 6.76 6.71
N CYS A 84 -2.23 5.68 7.42
CA CYS A 84 -1.99 5.68 8.87
C CYS A 84 -0.50 5.83 9.18
N SER A 85 0.35 5.05 8.50
CA SER A 85 1.80 5.06 8.72
C SER A 85 2.56 4.52 7.52
N ILE A 86 3.82 4.95 7.39
CA ILE A 86 4.81 4.40 6.45
C ILE A 86 6.04 4.03 7.27
N ASN A 87 6.32 2.73 7.36
CA ASN A 87 7.37 2.12 8.17
C ASN A 87 7.34 2.59 9.63
N GLY A 88 6.15 2.57 10.23
CA GLY A 88 5.92 3.01 11.62
C GLY A 88 6.03 4.53 11.86
N ARG A 89 6.33 5.33 10.83
CA ARG A 89 6.34 6.80 10.90
C ARG A 89 4.99 7.38 10.51
N ASN A 90 4.63 8.50 11.13
CA ASN A 90 3.44 9.23 10.74
C ASN A 90 3.64 9.80 9.35
N VAL A 91 2.58 9.82 8.55
CA VAL A 91 2.63 10.32 7.17
C VAL A 91 2.97 11.81 7.14
N GLU A 92 2.60 12.54 8.19
CA GLU A 92 2.91 13.96 8.38
C GLU A 92 4.43 14.23 8.51
N ASP A 93 5.22 13.25 8.96
CA ASP A 93 6.67 13.38 9.13
C ASP A 93 7.44 13.34 7.79
N PHE A 94 6.75 13.07 6.68
CA PHE A 94 7.32 13.06 5.33
C PHE A 94 7.21 14.42 4.60
N PHE A 95 6.66 15.46 5.25
CA PHE A 95 6.45 16.82 4.70
C PHE A 95 7.36 17.87 5.33
#